data_AF-A0A1J3HG52-F1
#
_entry.id   AF-A0A1J3HG52-F1
#
_cell.length_a   1.000
_cell.length_b   1.000
_cell.length_c   1.000
_cell.angle_alpha   90.00
_cell.angle_beta   90.00
_cell.angle_gamma   90.00
#
_symmetry.space_group_name_H-M   'P 1'
#
loop_
_entity.id
_entity.type
_entity.pdbx_description
1 polymer ?
#
loop_
_entity_poly.entity_id
_entity_poly.type
_entity_poly.pdbx_seq_one_letter_code
_entity_poly.pdbx_strand_id
1 'polypeptide(L)'
;MHSFGYRANALLTFAVTALAFICAISSFSDKFSDQNPSVEIQILNINRFKKQSHGNDEVSLTLDINADLQSLFTWNTKQVFVFVAAEYETPKNSLNQVSLWDAIIPAKEHAKFRIQVSNKYRFIDQG
;
A
#
# COMPACT_ATOMS: atom_id res chain seq x y z
N MET A 1 16.73 -15.38 -50.56
CA MET A 1 16.38 -16.48 -49.63
C MET A 1 16.11 -15.87 -48.25
N HIS A 2 14.85 -15.66 -47.86
CA HIS A 2 14.54 -15.34 -46.45
C HIS A 2 14.37 -16.65 -45.70
N SER A 3 15.44 -17.08 -45.00
CA SER A 3 15.35 -18.19 -44.06
C SER A 3 14.33 -17.86 -42.96
N PHE A 4 13.62 -18.88 -42.48
CA PHE A 4 12.70 -18.78 -41.35
C PHE A 4 13.32 -18.06 -40.14
N GLY A 5 14.60 -18.33 -39.85
CA GLY A 5 15.34 -17.67 -38.77
C GLY A 5 15.49 -16.16 -38.93
N TYR A 6 15.65 -15.65 -40.16
CA TYR A 6 15.76 -14.21 -40.41
C TYR A 6 14.43 -13.49 -40.17
N ARG A 7 13.31 -14.11 -40.54
CA ARG A 7 11.96 -13.59 -40.29
C ARG A 7 11.63 -13.60 -38.79
N ALA A 8 11.99 -14.67 -38.09
CA ALA A 8 11.84 -14.77 -36.65
C ALA A 8 12.67 -13.70 -35.92
N ASN A 9 13.93 -13.48 -36.34
CA ASN A 9 14.78 -12.45 -35.77
C ASN A 9 14.22 -11.03 -35.97
N ALA A 10 13.68 -10.74 -37.17
CA ALA A 10 13.04 -9.45 -37.45
C ALA A 10 11.81 -9.21 -36.56
N LEU A 11 10.95 -10.23 -36.39
CA LEU A 11 9.78 -10.15 -35.52
C LEU A 11 10.19 -9.95 -34.05
N LEU A 12 11.16 -10.72 -33.57
CA LEU A 12 11.65 -10.63 -32.19
C LEU A 12 12.28 -9.26 -31.92
N THR A 13 13.14 -8.78 -32.83
CA THR A 13 13.78 -7.47 -32.70
C THR A 13 12.73 -6.36 -32.65
N PHE A 14 11.71 -6.41 -33.52
CA PHE A 14 10.60 -5.45 -33.51
C PHE A 14 9.80 -5.49 -32.19
N ALA A 15 9.49 -6.68 -31.68
CA ALA A 15 8.76 -6.82 -30.42
C ALA A 15 9.56 -6.26 -29.24
N VAL A 16 10.86 -6.55 -29.17
CA VAL A 16 11.75 -6.07 -28.10
C VAL A 16 11.93 -4.55 -28.18
N THR A 17 12.10 -3.97 -29.38
CA THR A 17 12.24 -2.52 -29.52
C THR A 17 10.94 -1.78 -29.18
N ALA A 18 9.78 -2.29 -29.59
CA ALA A 18 8.50 -1.74 -29.20
C ALA A 18 8.28 -1.79 -27.68
N LEU A 19 8.63 -2.91 -27.04
CA LEU A 19 8.57 -3.04 -25.58
C LEU A 19 9.51 -2.05 -24.88
N ALA A 20 10.76 -1.94 -25.36
CA ALA A 20 11.75 -1.01 -24.80
C ALA A 20 11.27 0.45 -24.91
N PHE A 21 10.60 0.81 -26.01
CA PHE A 21 10.05 2.15 -26.21
C PHE A 21 8.89 2.45 -25.24
N ILE A 22 7.98 1.49 -25.04
CA ILE A 22 6.89 1.63 -24.06
C ILE A 22 7.46 1.77 -22.64
N CYS A 23 8.44 0.94 -22.27
CA CYS A 23 9.11 1.04 -20.97
C CYS A 23 9.84 2.38 -20.77
N ALA A 24 10.44 2.92 -21.83
CA ALA A 24 11.11 4.23 -21.76
C ALA A 24 10.09 5.36 -21.53
N ILE A 25 8.95 5.34 -22.23
CA ILE A 25 7.86 6.31 -22.03
C ILE A 25 7.28 6.19 -20.63
N SER A 26 7.06 4.96 -20.13
CA SER A 26 6.50 4.77 -18.80
C SER A 26 7.42 5.32 -17.71
N SER A 27 8.71 5.00 -17.78
CA SER A 27 9.70 5.49 -16.83
C SER A 27 9.89 7.01 -16.89
N PHE A 28 9.81 7.59 -18.10
CA PHE A 28 9.84 9.04 -18.26
C PHE A 28 8.62 9.71 -17.63
N SER A 29 7.43 9.14 -17.84
CA SER A 29 6.18 9.67 -17.29
C SER A 29 6.15 9.65 -15.76
N ASP A 30 6.78 8.67 -15.11
CA ASP A 30 6.83 8.59 -13.64
C ASP A 30 7.54 9.81 -13.03
N LYS A 31 8.50 10.41 -13.76
CA LYS A 31 9.19 11.63 -13.31
C LYS A 31 8.33 12.89 -13.32
N PHE A 32 7.20 12.90 -14.03
CA PHE A 32 6.29 14.04 -14.07
C PHE A 32 5.16 13.95 -13.04
N SER A 33 5.07 12.84 -12.31
CA SER A 33 4.03 12.63 -11.31
C SER A 33 4.58 12.94 -9.92
N ASP A 34 4.28 14.12 -9.39
CA ASP A 34 4.66 14.48 -8.02
C ASP A 34 3.81 13.68 -7.01
N GLN A 35 4.45 12.74 -6.32
CA GLN A 35 3.82 11.84 -5.35
C GLN A 35 3.92 12.42 -3.94
N ASN A 36 3.03 13.35 -3.62
CA ASN A 36 2.93 13.94 -2.28
C ASN A 36 1.60 13.53 -1.62
N PRO A 37 1.46 12.30 -1.08
CA PRO A 37 0.28 11.91 -0.31
C PRO A 37 0.26 12.62 1.04
N SER A 38 -0.93 12.96 1.54
CA SER A 38 -1.13 13.51 2.88
C SER A 38 -1.97 12.55 3.70
N VAL A 39 -1.49 12.18 4.89
CA VAL A 39 -2.19 11.24 5.76
C VAL A 39 -2.13 11.76 7.19
N GLU A 40 -3.29 11.81 7.83
CA GLU A 40 -3.46 12.16 9.22
C GLU A 40 -4.28 11.04 9.89
N ILE A 41 -3.72 10.45 10.95
CA ILE A 41 -4.36 9.37 11.69
C ILE A 41 -4.46 9.80 13.15
N GLN A 42 -5.66 9.74 13.70
CA GLN A 42 -5.92 10.05 15.10
C GLN A 42 -6.60 8.86 15.79
N ILE A 43 -6.25 8.63 17.05
CA ILE A 43 -6.91 7.63 17.88
C ILE A 43 -8.04 8.34 18.62
N LEU A 44 -9.29 8.01 18.28
CA LEU A 44 -10.46 8.63 18.89
C LEU A 44 -10.81 8.01 20.24
N ASN A 45 -10.76 6.68 20.32
CA ASN A 45 -11.21 5.98 21.52
C ASN A 45 -10.50 4.63 21.69
N ILE A 46 -10.31 4.22 22.94
CA ILE A 46 -9.86 2.91 23.34
C ILE A 46 -11.08 2.14 23.83
N ASN A 47 -11.65 1.33 22.93
CA ASN A 47 -12.93 0.67 23.17
C ASN A 47 -12.81 -0.47 24.19
N ARG A 48 -11.66 -1.16 24.18
CA ARG A 48 -11.42 -2.31 25.05
C ARG A 48 -9.93 -2.45 25.31
N PHE A 49 -9.58 -2.59 26.59
CA PHE A 49 -8.26 -3.02 27.03
C PHE A 49 -8.47 -4.25 27.90
N LYS A 50 -7.99 -5.42 27.46
CA LYS A 50 -8.18 -6.67 28.19
C LYS A 50 -6.93 -7.53 28.13
N LYS A 51 -6.50 -8.00 29.29
CA LYS A 51 -5.52 -9.07 29.42
C LYS A 51 -6.13 -10.42 29.04
N GLN A 52 -5.58 -11.09 28.03
CA GLN A 52 -5.97 -12.45 27.69
C GLN A 52 -5.50 -13.43 28.78
N SER A 53 -6.22 -14.55 28.93
CA SER A 53 -5.83 -15.62 29.87
C SER A 53 -4.45 -16.21 29.60
N HIS A 54 -3.93 -16.09 28.37
CA HIS A 54 -2.57 -16.50 28.00
C HIS A 54 -1.49 -15.45 28.32
N GLY A 55 -1.84 -14.33 28.95
CA GLY A 55 -0.89 -13.31 29.43
C GLY A 55 -0.72 -12.10 28.51
N ASN A 56 -1.14 -12.18 27.23
CA ASN A 56 -1.02 -11.09 26.27
C ASN A 56 -2.09 -10.01 26.50
N ASP A 57 -1.73 -8.74 26.34
CA ASP A 57 -2.68 -7.63 26.40
C ASP A 57 -3.28 -7.39 25.01
N GLU A 58 -4.62 -7.33 24.95
CA GLU A 58 -5.38 -7.06 23.73
C GLU A 58 -6.06 -5.69 23.82
N VAL A 59 -5.85 -4.88 22.79
CA VAL A 59 -6.43 -3.55 22.67
C VAL A 59 -7.33 -3.47 21.43
N SER A 60 -8.51 -2.87 21.62
CA SER A 60 -9.36 -2.43 20.51
C SER A 60 -9.44 -0.90 20.51
N LEU A 61 -9.15 -0.33 19.35
CA LEU A 61 -9.02 1.10 19.13
C LEU A 61 -9.99 1.53 18.03
N THR A 62 -10.52 2.75 18.16
CA THR A 62 -11.22 3.45 17.09
C THR A 62 -10.29 4.50 16.50
N LEU A 63 -10.05 4.40 15.20
CA LEU A 63 -9.16 5.26 14.43
C LEU A 63 -9.99 6.24 13.58
N ASP A 64 -9.59 7.50 13.55
CA ASP A 64 -10.00 8.48 12.53
C ASP A 64 -8.86 8.59 11.52
N ILE A 65 -9.11 8.14 10.29
CA ILE A 65 -8.13 8.15 9.20
C ILE A 65 -8.60 9.18 8.19
N ASN A 66 -7.83 10.26 8.06
CA ASN A 66 -8.00 11.28 7.03
C ASN A 66 -6.82 11.19 6.07
N ALA A 67 -7.09 10.77 4.83
CA ALA A 67 -6.05 10.51 3.85
C ALA A 67 -6.39 11.12 2.49
N ASP A 68 -5.41 11.80 1.89
CA ASP A 68 -5.40 12.25 0.51
C ASP A 68 -4.28 11.52 -0.24
N LEU A 69 -4.66 10.44 -0.92
CA LEU A 69 -3.78 9.55 -1.66
C LEU A 69 -3.92 9.71 -3.17
N GLN A 70 -4.61 10.77 -3.62
CA GLN A 70 -4.89 11.00 -5.05
C GLN A 70 -3.62 11.14 -5.89
N SER A 71 -2.52 11.61 -5.28
CA SER A 71 -1.20 11.74 -5.91
C SER A 71 -0.53 10.40 -6.24
N LEU A 72 -0.94 9.30 -5.60
CA LEU A 72 -0.43 7.95 -5.88
C LEU A 72 -1.02 7.34 -7.16
N PHE A 73 -2.15 7.88 -7.64
CA PHE A 73 -2.80 7.44 -8.87
C PHE A 73 -2.18 8.13 -10.09
N THR A 74 -1.25 7.44 -10.74
CA THR A 74 -0.69 7.81 -12.05
C THR A 74 -1.52 7.19 -13.18
N TRP A 75 -1.14 7.45 -14.44
CA TRP A 75 -1.77 6.84 -15.62
C TRP A 75 -1.67 5.30 -15.63
N ASN A 76 -0.67 4.73 -14.94
CA ASN A 76 -0.43 3.28 -14.87
C ASN A 76 -0.96 2.64 -13.57
N THR A 77 -1.19 3.41 -12.50
CA THR A 77 -1.69 2.88 -11.22
C THR A 77 -3.14 2.38 -11.36
N LYS A 78 -3.36 1.07 -11.17
CA LYS A 78 -4.70 0.47 -11.22
C LYS A 78 -5.41 0.42 -9.88
N GLN A 79 -4.67 0.21 -8.80
CA GLN A 79 -5.20 0.09 -7.45
C GLN A 79 -4.11 0.44 -6.46
N VAL A 80 -4.51 0.92 -5.28
CA VAL A 80 -3.60 1.23 -4.17
C VAL A 80 -4.03 0.40 -2.96
N PHE A 81 -3.09 -0.36 -2.40
CA PHE A 81 -3.28 -1.10 -1.16
C PHE A 81 -2.75 -0.27 0.00
N VAL A 82 -3.60 -0.01 0.98
CA VAL A 82 -3.24 0.75 2.17
C VAL A 82 -3.44 -0.10 3.41
N PHE A 83 -2.56 0.05 4.37
CA PHE A 83 -2.72 -0.52 5.69
C PHE A 83 -2.16 0.43 6.74
N VAL A 84 -2.74 0.39 7.93
CA VAL A 84 -2.27 1.09 9.11
C VAL A 84 -1.63 0.05 10.02
N ALA A 85 -0.38 0.25 10.40
CA ALA A 85 0.34 -0.59 11.34
C ALA A 85 0.68 0.19 12.61
N ALA A 86 0.59 -0.47 13.75
CA ALA A 86 1.20 -0.02 14.99
C ALA A 86 2.57 -0.66 15.12
N GLU A 87 3.59 0.19 15.28
CA GLU A 87 4.97 -0.22 15.53
C GLU A 87 5.37 0.21 16.93
N TYR A 88 5.96 -0.70 17.68
CA TYR A 88 6.37 -0.44 19.06
C TYR A 88 7.54 -1.35 19.46
N GLU A 89 8.30 -0.90 20.45
CA GLU A 89 9.46 -1.62 20.98
C GLU A 89 9.14 -2.22 22.35
N THR A 90 9.73 -3.38 22.65
CA THR A 90 9.64 -4.04 23.95
C THR A 90 11.03 -4.50 24.40
N PRO A 91 11.24 -4.80 25.69
CA PRO A 91 12.53 -5.32 26.15
C PRO A 91 12.97 -6.62 25.46
N LYS A 92 12.02 -7.42 24.95
CA LYS A 92 12.31 -8.67 24.24
C LYS A 92 12.50 -8.48 22.73
N ASN A 93 11.79 -7.54 22.12
CA ASN A 93 11.81 -7.31 20.67
C ASN A 93 12.00 -5.84 20.33
N SER A 94 13.00 -5.57 19.49
CA SER A 94 13.32 -4.23 18.99
C SER A 94 12.33 -3.70 17.95
N LEU A 95 11.49 -4.55 17.36
CA LEU A 95 10.45 -4.13 16.44
C LEU A 95 9.27 -5.10 16.50
N ASN A 96 8.18 -4.67 17.11
CA ASN A 96 6.89 -5.33 17.01
C ASN A 96 5.99 -4.51 16.08
N GLN A 97 5.49 -5.14 15.02
CA GLN A 97 4.61 -4.51 14.03
C GLN A 97 3.29 -5.29 13.94
N VAL A 98 2.17 -4.60 14.18
CA VAL A 98 0.83 -5.19 14.09
C VAL A 98 -0.02 -4.35 13.14
N SER A 99 -0.53 -4.98 12.07
CA SER A 99 -1.50 -4.34 11.19
C SER A 99 -2.81 -4.14 11.95
N LEU A 100 -3.34 -2.92 11.97
CA LEU A 100 -4.60 -2.56 12.64
C LEU A 100 -5.76 -2.53 11.65
N TRP A 101 -5.53 -2.08 10.42
CA TRP A 101 -6.56 -1.89 9.41
C TRP A 101 -5.95 -1.92 8.01
N ASP A 102 -6.70 -2.39 7.03
CA ASP A 102 -6.31 -2.47 5.62
C ASP A 102 -7.49 -2.15 4.70
N ALA A 103 -7.20 -1.54 3.56
CA ALA A 103 -8.16 -1.35 2.48
C ALA A 103 -7.50 -1.34 1.09
N ILE A 104 -8.33 -1.58 0.09
CA ILE A 104 -7.97 -1.49 -1.32
C ILE A 104 -8.73 -0.31 -1.90
N ILE A 105 -8.00 0.65 -2.47
CA ILE A 105 -8.56 1.82 -3.15
C ILE A 105 -8.53 1.52 -4.65
N PRO A 106 -9.68 1.29 -5.29
CA PRO A 106 -9.72 0.82 -6.67
C PRO A 106 -9.54 1.96 -7.69
N ALA A 107 -9.80 3.20 -7.30
CA ALA A 107 -9.76 4.34 -8.21
C ALA A 107 -9.43 5.66 -7.50
N LYS A 108 -8.89 6.62 -8.25
CA LYS A 108 -8.49 7.95 -7.76
C LYS A 108 -9.62 8.73 -7.09
N GLU A 109 -10.85 8.53 -7.54
CA GLU A 109 -12.06 9.17 -6.98
C GLU A 109 -12.32 8.76 -5.52
N HIS A 110 -11.86 7.57 -5.11
CA HIS A 110 -11.96 7.07 -3.74
C HIS A 110 -10.70 7.31 -2.91
N ALA A 111 -9.66 7.92 -3.50
CA ALA A 111 -8.35 8.05 -2.85
C ALA A 111 -8.26 9.21 -1.85
N LYS A 112 -9.29 10.06 -1.80
CA LYS A 112 -9.45 11.09 -0.77
C LYS A 112 -10.63 10.73 0.11
N PHE A 113 -10.35 10.40 1.36
CA PHE A 113 -11.40 9.95 2.28
C PHE A 113 -11.06 10.31 3.72
N ARG A 114 -12.12 10.44 4.52
CA ARG A 114 -12.04 10.47 5.97
C ARG A 114 -13.00 9.44 6.53
N ILE A 115 -12.48 8.49 7.30
CA ILE A 115 -13.26 7.38 7.84
C ILE A 115 -12.95 7.20 9.32
N GLN A 116 -13.98 6.83 10.08
CA GLN A 116 -13.85 6.40 11.46
C GLN A 116 -14.11 4.89 11.51
N VAL A 117 -13.07 4.13 11.84
CA VAL A 117 -13.11 2.67 11.81
C VAL A 117 -12.49 2.08 13.06
N SER A 118 -13.06 0.98 13.56
CA SER A 118 -12.40 0.16 14.56
C SER A 118 -11.28 -0.66 13.94
N ASN A 119 -10.25 -0.98 14.72
CA ASN A 119 -9.21 -1.91 14.29
C ASN A 119 -9.81 -3.25 13.83
N LYS A 120 -9.45 -3.69 12.62
CA LYS A 120 -9.92 -4.94 12.00
C LYS A 120 -9.18 -6.14 12.55
N TYR A 121 -7.88 -6.00 12.79
CA TYR A 121 -7.07 -7.03 13.43
C TYR A 121 -6.81 -6.66 14.89
N ARG A 122 -6.72 -7.70 15.74
CA ARG A 122 -6.52 -7.54 17.18
C ARG A 122 -5.12 -6.99 17.44
N PHE A 123 -5.04 -5.90 18.18
CA PHE A 123 -3.76 -5.37 18.63
C PHE A 123 -3.32 -6.15 19.87
N ILE A 124 -2.49 -7.16 19.67
CA ILE A 124 -2.03 -8.08 20.71
C ILE A 124 -0.56 -7.84 20.95
N ASP A 125 -0.21 -7.54 22.21
CA ASP A 125 1.19 -7.49 22.60
C ASP A 125 1.74 -8.89 22.89
N GLN A 126 2.84 -9.26 22.23
CA GLN A 126 3.56 -10.51 22.45
C GLN A 126 4.73 -10.36 23.44
N GLY A 127 4.99 -9.12 23.90
CA GLY A 127 5.85 -8.76 25.00
C GLY A 127 7.35 -8.84 24.75
#